data_AF-A0A7S6MQH7-F1
#
_entry.id   AF-A0A7S6MQH7-F1
#
_cell.length_a   1.000
_cell.length_b   1.000
_cell.length_c   1.000
_cell.angle_alpha   90.00
_cell.angle_beta   90.00
_cell.angle_gamma   90.00
#
_symmetry.space_group_name_H-M   'P 1'
#
loop_
_entity.id
_entity.type
_entity.pdbx_description
1 polymer ?
#
loop_
_entity_poly.entity_id
_entity_poly.type
_entity_poly.pdbx_seq_one_letter_code
_entity_poly.pdbx_strand_id
1 'polypeptide(L)'
;MVIPDVSVDGTTNYESVTLQLNLATGAFSILDATPKDTSFSPTALGTMSAGGIKVDFHGCARSGHNQITCLTKVVSPNKDAGISAFTSDLYDNLSKKYSSSSITALDKESGFSVLLQFVAIQGIPIEVKFIYDDIDPSASSISTFQPEFVLNGANVKGNFRNIDF
;
A
#
# COMPACT_ATOMS: atom_id res chain seq x y z
N MET A 1 -25.16 -10.55 3.79
CA MET A 1 -24.57 -11.06 2.53
C MET A 1 -23.33 -10.24 2.24
N VAL A 2 -22.20 -10.86 1.93
CA VAL A 2 -20.97 -10.14 1.54
C VAL A 2 -20.84 -10.24 0.02
N ILE A 3 -20.66 -9.10 -0.65
CA ILE A 3 -20.41 -9.03 -2.09
C ILE A 3 -18.96 -8.57 -2.27
N PRO A 4 -18.07 -9.37 -2.90
CA PRO A 4 -16.73 -8.93 -3.24
C PRO A 4 -16.73 -8.05 -4.51
N ASP A 5 -15.73 -7.18 -4.64
CA ASP A 5 -15.46 -6.38 -5.85
C ASP A 5 -16.67 -5.59 -6.36
N VAL A 6 -17.18 -4.69 -5.52
CA VAL A 6 -18.38 -3.89 -5.82
C VAL A 6 -17.98 -2.52 -6.35
N SER A 7 -18.40 -2.19 -7.57
CA SER A 7 -18.39 -0.80 -8.04
C SER A 7 -19.76 -0.17 -7.79
N VAL A 8 -19.80 0.82 -6.91
CA VAL A 8 -20.94 1.71 -6.73
C VAL A 8 -20.73 2.87 -7.70
N ASP A 9 -21.77 3.32 -8.41
CA ASP A 9 -21.79 4.47 -9.33
C ASP A 9 -20.79 4.47 -10.51
N GLY A 10 -19.96 3.43 -10.65
CA GLY A 10 -18.93 3.31 -11.68
C GLY A 10 -17.62 4.02 -11.35
N THR A 11 -17.53 4.72 -10.22
CA THR A 11 -16.31 5.41 -9.76
C THR A 11 -15.86 4.99 -8.36
N THR A 12 -16.80 4.58 -7.50
CA THR A 12 -16.50 4.15 -6.14
C THR A 12 -16.36 2.63 -6.08
N ASN A 13 -15.15 2.13 -5.83
CA ASN A 13 -14.90 0.68 -5.78
C ASN A 13 -14.70 0.22 -4.34
N TYR A 14 -15.30 -0.92 -3.99
CA TYR A 14 -15.20 -1.60 -2.72
C TYR A 14 -14.65 -3.01 -2.93
N GLU A 15 -13.67 -3.40 -2.12
CA GLU A 15 -13.15 -4.77 -2.06
C GLU A 15 -14.22 -5.70 -1.54
N SER A 16 -15.00 -5.26 -0.55
CA SER A 16 -16.17 -5.99 -0.06
C SER A 16 -17.26 -5.04 0.44
N VAL A 17 -18.52 -5.44 0.28
CA VAL A 17 -19.69 -4.76 0.86
C VAL A 17 -20.54 -5.79 1.59
N THR A 18 -20.80 -5.55 2.88
CA THR A 18 -21.73 -6.33 3.68
C THR A 18 -23.09 -5.66 3.67
N LEU A 19 -24.10 -6.37 3.16
CA LEU A 19 -25.48 -5.91 3.09
C LEU A 19 -26.37 -6.64 4.10
N GLN A 20 -27.31 -5.91 4.69
CA GLN A 20 -28.43 -6.43 5.48
C GLN A 20 -29.74 -6.20 4.74
N LEU A 21 -30.55 -7.25 4.59
CA LEU A 21 -31.93 -7.12 4.10
C LEU A 21 -32.84 -6.85 5.30
N ASN A 22 -33.53 -5.72 5.28
CA ASN A 22 -34.65 -5.47 6.17
C ASN A 22 -35.90 -6.16 5.61
N LEU A 23 -36.29 -7.27 6.22
CA LEU A 23 -37.44 -8.07 5.77
C LEU A 23 -38.79 -7.35 5.92
N ALA A 24 -38.88 -6.34 6.80
CA ALA A 24 -40.12 -5.58 6.99
C ALA A 24 -40.36 -4.56 5.87
N THR A 25 -39.29 -4.01 5.30
CA THR A 25 -39.37 -2.96 4.26
C THR A 25 -38.95 -3.44 2.88
N GLY A 26 -38.33 -4.61 2.78
CA GLY A 26 -37.72 -5.11 1.55
C GLY A 26 -36.48 -4.32 1.12
N ALA A 27 -35.96 -3.42 1.95
CA ALA A 27 -34.82 -2.58 1.63
C ALA A 27 -33.50 -3.23 2.07
N PHE A 28 -32.45 -3.04 1.27
CA PHE A 28 -31.08 -3.36 1.66
C PHE A 28 -30.41 -2.15 2.32
N SER A 29 -29.67 -2.38 3.39
CA SER A 29 -28.76 -1.40 3.99
C SER A 29 -27.33 -1.92 3.96
N ILE A 30 -26.37 -1.02 3.80
CA ILE A 30 -24.95 -1.32 3.94
C ILE A 30 -24.64 -1.39 5.45
N LEU A 31 -24.20 -2.55 5.90
CA LEU A 31 -23.67 -2.75 7.26
C LEU A 31 -22.22 -2.30 7.35
N ASP A 32 -21.44 -2.68 6.33
CA ASP A 32 -20.01 -2.41 6.25
C ASP A 32 -19.58 -2.39 4.79
N ALA A 33 -18.55 -1.62 4.47
CA ALA A 33 -17.99 -1.54 3.14
C ALA A 33 -16.50 -1.23 3.22
N THR A 34 -15.67 -2.09 2.65
CA THR A 34 -14.23 -1.93 2.54
C THR A 34 -13.91 -1.31 1.19
N PRO A 35 -13.52 -0.02 1.10
CA PRO A 35 -13.06 0.58 -0.14
C PRO A 35 -11.93 -0.25 -0.74
N LYS A 36 -11.97 -0.44 -2.06
CA LYS A 36 -10.90 -1.09 -2.79
C LYS A 36 -9.77 -0.09 -2.97
N ASP A 37 -8.52 -0.51 -2.69
CA ASP A 37 -7.30 0.23 -3.03
C ASP A 37 -7.30 0.59 -4.53
N THR A 38 -7.85 1.75 -4.94
CA THR A 38 -8.16 1.99 -6.37
C THR A 38 -7.65 3.27 -7.00
N SER A 39 -6.68 3.97 -6.40
CA SER A 39 -6.07 5.10 -7.13
C SER A 39 -4.58 5.29 -6.90
N PHE A 40 -3.80 4.20 -6.97
CA PHE A 40 -2.38 4.38 -7.22
C PHE A 40 -2.17 5.00 -8.60
N SER A 41 -1.26 5.96 -8.68
CA SER A 41 -0.90 6.62 -9.91
C SER A 41 -0.37 5.60 -10.93
N PRO A 42 -0.84 5.62 -12.20
CA PRO A 42 -0.32 4.72 -13.23
C PRO A 42 1.15 5.03 -13.58
N THR A 43 1.60 6.26 -13.30
CA THR A 43 2.98 6.71 -13.46
C THR A 43 3.68 6.82 -12.12
N ALA A 44 5.00 6.59 -12.09
CA ALA A 44 5.80 6.81 -10.90
C ALA A 44 5.74 8.30 -10.49
N LEU A 45 5.36 8.57 -9.23
CA LEU A 45 5.39 9.90 -8.62
C LEU A 45 6.78 10.27 -8.12
N GLY A 46 7.62 9.26 -7.89
CA GLY A 46 9.02 9.42 -7.55
C GLY A 46 9.77 8.11 -7.76
N THR A 47 11.08 8.19 -7.92
CA THR A 47 11.93 7.03 -8.15
C THR A 47 13.16 7.10 -7.26
N MET A 48 13.57 5.96 -6.72
CA MET A 48 14.84 5.77 -6.03
C MET A 48 15.57 4.57 -6.65
N SER A 49 16.87 4.72 -6.87
CA SER A 49 17.70 3.68 -7.49
C SER A 49 19.05 3.62 -6.78
N ALA A 50 19.36 2.48 -6.18
CA ALA A 50 20.67 2.19 -5.63
C ALA A 50 20.84 0.68 -5.49
N GLY A 51 22.09 0.21 -5.29
CA GLY A 51 22.36 -1.20 -4.99
C GLY A 51 21.98 -2.19 -6.11
N GLY A 52 21.68 -1.72 -7.32
CA GLY A 52 21.26 -2.56 -8.44
C GLY A 52 19.75 -2.82 -8.51
N ILE A 53 18.94 -2.07 -7.74
CA ILE A 53 17.48 -2.04 -7.87
C ILE A 53 17.00 -0.64 -8.24
N LYS A 54 15.84 -0.58 -8.88
CA LYS A 54 15.05 0.63 -9.08
C LYS A 54 13.71 0.44 -8.38
N VAL A 55 13.28 1.45 -7.64
CA VAL A 55 12.00 1.46 -6.93
C VAL A 55 11.24 2.71 -7.37
N ASP A 56 10.09 2.47 -8.00
CA ASP A 56 9.15 3.50 -8.41
C ASP A 56 8.04 3.61 -7.37
N PHE A 57 7.77 4.81 -6.86
CA PHE A 57 6.68 5.08 -5.94
C PHE A 57 5.43 5.50 -6.71
N HIS A 58 4.30 4.87 -6.40
CA HIS A 58 3.04 5.04 -7.13
C HIS A 58 1.93 5.72 -6.31
N GLY A 59 2.25 6.24 -5.13
CA GLY A 59 1.30 6.94 -4.27
C GLY A 59 0.85 6.09 -3.08
N CYS A 60 0.05 6.73 -2.23
CA CYS A 60 -0.65 6.08 -1.15
C CYS A 60 -2.16 6.22 -1.38
N ALA A 61 -2.95 5.32 -0.83
CA ALA A 61 -4.40 5.36 -0.91
C ALA A 61 -4.98 4.94 0.43
N ARG A 62 -6.06 5.59 0.85
CA ARG A 62 -6.84 5.15 2.01
C ARG A 62 -7.61 3.87 1.69
N SER A 63 -7.26 2.79 2.38
CA SER A 63 -8.11 1.60 2.48
C SER A 63 -9.08 1.76 3.64
N GLY A 64 -10.14 0.94 3.67
CA GLY A 64 -11.16 1.01 4.72
C GLY A 64 -10.58 0.94 6.13
N HIS A 65 -11.33 1.44 7.11
CA HIS A 65 -10.98 1.35 8.54
C HIS A 65 -9.71 2.12 8.94
N ASN A 66 -9.55 3.35 8.45
CA ASN A 66 -8.40 4.23 8.78
C ASN A 66 -7.04 3.59 8.45
N GLN A 67 -7.01 2.80 7.39
CA GLN A 67 -5.79 2.20 6.88
C GLN A 67 -5.30 2.99 5.67
N ILE A 68 -3.98 3.08 5.51
CA ILE A 68 -3.34 3.60 4.30
C ILE A 68 -2.44 2.52 3.73
N THR A 69 -2.54 2.34 2.41
CA THR A 69 -1.62 1.50 1.65
C THR A 69 -0.75 2.40 0.77
N CYS A 70 0.58 2.27 0.85
CA CYS A 70 1.52 2.93 -0.05
C CYS A 70 2.13 1.91 -1.03
N LEU A 71 2.03 2.18 -2.33
CA LEU A 71 2.49 1.27 -3.38
C LEU A 71 3.86 1.71 -3.93
N THR A 72 4.76 0.74 -4.01
CA THR A 72 6.00 0.84 -4.78
C THR A 72 6.10 -0.29 -5.80
N LYS A 73 6.80 -0.06 -6.90
CA LYS A 73 7.18 -1.07 -7.89
C LYS A 73 8.68 -1.22 -7.90
N VAL A 74 9.15 -2.40 -7.51
CA VAL A 74 10.57 -2.73 -7.40
C VAL A 74 10.99 -3.55 -8.61
N VAL A 75 12.06 -3.15 -9.29
CA VAL A 75 12.65 -3.92 -10.39
C VAL A 75 14.14 -4.09 -10.19
N SER A 76 14.63 -5.30 -10.46
CA SER A 76 16.06 -5.59 -10.58
C SER A 76 16.41 -5.61 -12.07
N PRO A 77 16.98 -4.53 -12.65
CA PRO A 77 17.16 -4.43 -14.10
C PRO A 77 18.20 -5.40 -14.68
N ASN A 78 19.20 -5.80 -13.89
CA ASN A 78 20.42 -6.42 -14.43
C ASN A 78 20.54 -7.92 -14.15
N LYS A 79 19.76 -8.46 -13.19
CA LYS A 79 19.81 -9.87 -12.80
C LYS A 79 18.66 -10.24 -11.87
N ASP A 80 18.46 -11.53 -11.66
CA ASP A 80 17.63 -12.01 -10.56
C ASP A 80 18.28 -11.66 -9.22
N ALA A 81 17.46 -11.28 -8.25
CA ALA A 81 17.94 -10.72 -6.99
C ALA A 81 17.00 -11.02 -5.81
N GLY A 82 17.56 -11.49 -4.69
CA GLY A 82 16.85 -11.54 -3.41
C GLY A 82 16.83 -10.16 -2.77
N ILE A 83 15.64 -9.58 -2.61
CA ILE A 83 15.42 -8.24 -2.06
C ILE A 83 14.70 -8.37 -0.72
N SER A 84 15.12 -7.57 0.25
CA SER A 84 14.40 -7.42 1.52
C SER A 84 13.76 -6.04 1.56
N ALA A 85 12.45 -5.95 1.78
CA ALA A 85 11.75 -4.72 2.14
C ALA A 85 11.63 -4.66 3.66
N PHE A 86 11.95 -3.52 4.27
CA PHE A 86 11.88 -3.32 5.72
C PHE A 86 10.66 -2.50 6.10
N THR A 87 10.19 -2.65 7.33
CA THR A 87 9.16 -1.78 7.88
C THR A 87 9.52 -0.32 7.69
N SER A 88 8.57 0.44 7.16
CA SER A 88 8.78 1.82 6.77
C SER A 88 8.10 2.79 7.72
N ASP A 89 8.67 3.97 7.83
CA ASP A 89 8.06 5.06 8.56
C ASP A 89 7.20 5.92 7.63
N LEU A 90 6.06 6.36 8.15
CA LEU A 90 5.13 7.29 7.52
C LEU A 90 4.74 8.37 8.52
N TYR A 91 4.70 9.61 8.06
CA TYR A 91 4.31 10.77 8.84
C TYR A 91 3.13 11.44 8.17
N ASP A 92 2.05 11.67 8.91
CA ASP A 92 0.91 12.43 8.40
C ASP A 92 1.17 13.94 8.45
N ASN A 93 0.20 14.73 8.01
CA ASN A 93 0.23 16.19 8.07
C ASN A 93 0.02 16.77 9.49
N LEU A 94 -0.32 15.93 10.47
CA LEU A 94 -0.46 16.26 11.89
C LEU A 94 0.81 15.94 12.68
N SER A 95 1.90 15.56 11.99
CA SER A 95 3.18 15.14 12.57
C SER A 95 3.13 13.85 13.38
N LYS A 96 2.08 13.04 13.23
CA LYS A 96 2.01 11.71 13.83
C LYS A 96 2.80 10.72 12.98
N LYS A 97 3.61 9.91 13.67
CA LYS A 97 4.44 8.86 13.06
C LYS A 97 3.71 7.52 13.13
N TYR A 98 3.80 6.78 12.04
CA TYR A 98 3.32 5.42 11.87
C TYR A 98 4.47 4.55 11.36
N SER A 99 4.50 3.31 11.81
CA SER A 99 5.32 2.26 11.21
C SER A 99 4.39 1.31 10.47
N SER A 100 4.81 0.81 9.31
CA SER A 100 3.98 -0.11 8.52
C SER A 100 3.60 -1.34 9.36
N SER A 101 2.31 -1.63 9.46
CA SER A 101 1.77 -2.83 10.11
C SER A 101 2.17 -4.11 9.38
N SER A 102 2.14 -4.07 8.05
CA SER A 102 2.59 -5.17 7.21
C SER A 102 3.12 -4.68 5.87
N ILE A 103 3.88 -5.56 5.22
CA ILE A 103 4.41 -5.39 3.87
C ILE A 103 3.93 -6.58 3.05
N THR A 104 3.40 -6.34 1.86
CA THR A 104 3.06 -7.41 0.91
C THR A 104 3.85 -7.27 -0.37
N ALA A 105 4.27 -8.41 -0.92
CA ALA A 105 4.91 -8.49 -2.23
C ALA A 105 4.69 -9.89 -2.81
N LEU A 106 4.31 -9.97 -4.08
CA LEU A 106 3.90 -11.23 -4.72
C LEU A 106 2.76 -11.89 -3.92
N ASP A 107 2.97 -13.12 -3.45
CA ASP A 107 2.08 -13.95 -2.63
C ASP A 107 2.51 -13.98 -1.15
N LYS A 108 3.37 -13.05 -0.73
CA LYS A 108 3.96 -13.02 0.62
C LYS A 108 3.55 -11.78 1.40
N GLU A 109 3.48 -11.96 2.72
CA GLU A 109 3.23 -10.91 3.70
C GLU A 109 4.24 -11.00 4.85
N SER A 110 4.68 -9.85 5.39
CA SER A 110 5.66 -9.81 6.48
C SER A 110 5.10 -10.30 7.82
N GLY A 111 3.78 -10.21 8.04
CA GLY A 111 3.17 -10.39 9.35
C GLY A 111 3.87 -9.52 10.41
N PHE A 112 4.17 -10.11 11.57
CA PHE A 112 4.91 -9.44 12.67
C PHE A 112 6.43 -9.28 12.42
N SER A 113 6.95 -9.67 11.26
CA SER A 113 8.36 -9.50 10.91
C SER A 113 8.67 -8.05 10.55
N VAL A 114 9.85 -7.56 10.93
CA VAL A 114 10.36 -6.23 10.54
C VAL A 114 10.78 -6.13 9.07
N LEU A 115 10.75 -7.24 8.34
CA LEU A 115 11.09 -7.29 6.92
C LEU A 115 10.34 -8.39 6.16
N LEU A 116 10.21 -8.20 4.85
CA LEU A 116 9.71 -9.15 3.87
C LEU A 116 10.79 -9.48 2.85
N GLN A 117 11.04 -10.77 2.59
CA GLN A 117 12.00 -11.22 1.57
C GLN A 117 11.31 -11.80 0.35
N PHE A 118 11.68 -11.32 -0.83
CA PHE A 118 11.19 -11.79 -2.12
C PHE A 118 12.31 -11.85 -3.15
N VAL A 119 12.08 -12.62 -4.21
CA VAL A 119 13.01 -12.73 -5.35
C VAL A 119 12.44 -11.91 -6.50
N ALA A 120 13.19 -10.91 -6.94
CA ALA A 120 12.92 -10.18 -8.16
C ALA A 120 13.56 -10.90 -9.34
N ILE A 121 12.74 -11.23 -10.34
CA ILE A 121 13.21 -11.71 -11.64
C ILE A 121 13.65 -10.51 -12.48
N GLN A 122 14.74 -10.67 -13.22
CA GLN A 122 15.33 -9.60 -14.01
C GLN A 122 14.29 -8.88 -14.88
N GLY A 123 14.20 -7.55 -14.71
CA GLY A 123 13.38 -6.68 -15.55
C GLY A 123 11.87 -6.74 -15.29
N ILE A 124 11.39 -7.63 -14.41
CA ILE A 124 9.97 -7.74 -14.06
C ILE A 124 9.68 -6.87 -12.82
N PRO A 125 8.83 -5.83 -12.92
CA PRO A 125 8.44 -5.05 -11.76
C PRO A 125 7.58 -5.86 -10.80
N ILE A 126 7.89 -5.79 -9.51
CA ILE A 126 7.12 -6.40 -8.42
C ILE A 126 6.44 -5.29 -7.63
N GLU A 127 5.14 -5.43 -7.42
CA GLU A 127 4.39 -4.56 -6.51
C GLU A 127 4.75 -4.90 -5.07
N VAL A 128 5.19 -3.87 -4.33
CA VAL A 128 5.43 -3.96 -2.90
C VAL A 128 4.57 -2.90 -2.22
N LYS A 129 3.63 -3.35 -1.41
CA LYS A 129 2.69 -2.50 -0.68
C LYS A 129 3.07 -2.43 0.79
N PHE A 130 3.07 -1.23 1.34
CA PHE A 130 3.26 -0.95 2.75
C PHE A 130 1.92 -0.53 3.35
N ILE A 131 1.44 -1.28 4.32
CA ILE A 131 0.12 -1.10 4.93
C ILE A 131 0.30 -0.47 6.31
N TYR A 132 -0.49 0.54 6.63
CA TYR A 132 -0.46 1.28 7.89
C TYR A 132 -1.85 1.35 8.47
N ASP A 133 -2.02 0.86 9.69
CA ASP A 133 -3.30 0.91 10.41
C ASP A 133 -3.39 2.11 11.35
N ASP A 134 -4.59 2.35 11.87
CA ASP A 134 -4.90 3.35 12.91
C ASP A 134 -4.45 4.78 12.56
N ILE A 135 -4.49 5.11 11.27
CA ILE A 135 -4.24 6.48 10.79
C ILE A 135 -5.26 7.42 11.42
N ASP A 136 -4.80 8.61 11.82
CA ASP A 136 -5.68 9.59 12.43
C ASP A 136 -6.77 9.94 11.41
N PRO A 137 -8.06 9.81 11.75
CA PRO A 137 -9.12 10.06 10.78
C PRO A 137 -9.15 11.51 10.29
N SER A 138 -8.54 12.44 11.04
CA SER A 138 -8.39 13.85 10.67
C SER A 138 -7.16 14.15 9.83
N ALA A 139 -6.26 13.18 9.61
CA ALA A 139 -5.17 13.31 8.64
C ALA A 139 -5.74 13.45 7.23
N SER A 140 -5.21 14.40 6.47
CA SER A 140 -5.67 14.73 5.12
C SER A 140 -4.59 14.60 4.05
N SER A 141 -3.33 14.38 4.45
CA SER A 141 -2.21 14.09 3.54
C SER A 141 -1.06 13.44 4.32
N ILE A 142 -0.21 12.72 3.61
CA ILE A 142 1.03 12.17 4.15
C ILE A 142 2.14 13.19 3.90
N SER A 143 2.74 13.67 4.98
CA SER A 143 3.85 14.61 4.90
C SER A 143 5.11 13.90 4.41
N THR A 144 5.34 12.65 4.82
CA THR A 144 6.53 11.88 4.44
C THR A 144 6.31 10.36 4.48
N PHE A 145 6.79 9.64 3.47
CA PHE A 145 6.87 8.18 3.39
C PHE A 145 8.32 7.74 3.12
N GLN A 146 8.86 6.86 3.96
CA GLN A 146 10.27 6.46 3.95
C GLN A 146 10.42 4.93 3.82
N PRO A 147 10.20 4.36 2.61
CA PRO A 147 10.42 2.94 2.38
C PRO A 147 11.90 2.60 2.37
N GLU A 148 12.23 1.39 2.81
CA GLU A 148 13.59 0.88 2.85
C GLU A 148 13.69 -0.50 2.20
N PHE A 149 14.67 -0.66 1.31
CA PHE A 149 14.98 -1.90 0.63
C PHE A 149 16.45 -2.23 0.76
N VAL A 150 16.78 -3.51 0.88
CA VAL A 150 18.16 -4.00 0.94
C VAL A 150 18.39 -5.08 -0.13
N LEU A 151 19.46 -4.90 -0.89
CA LEU A 151 20.01 -5.91 -1.80
C LEU A 151 21.52 -6.02 -1.59
N ASN A 152 22.03 -7.21 -1.27
CA ASN A 152 23.47 -7.49 -1.09
C ASN A 152 24.17 -6.51 -0.11
N GLY A 153 23.48 -6.10 0.96
CA GLY A 153 23.99 -5.13 1.94
C GLY A 153 23.93 -3.66 1.50
N ALA A 154 23.56 -3.38 0.25
CA ALA A 154 23.28 -2.02 -0.20
C ALA A 154 21.86 -1.63 0.21
N ASN A 155 21.76 -0.46 0.85
CA ASN A 155 20.51 0.07 1.36
C ASN A 155 19.95 1.13 0.41
N VAL A 156 18.67 1.02 0.07
CA VAL A 156 17.93 2.00 -0.73
C VAL A 156 16.82 2.54 0.16
N LYS A 157 16.99 3.78 0.64
CA LYS A 157 15.97 4.48 1.44
C LYS A 157 15.30 5.56 0.61
N GLY A 158 13.97 5.56 0.64
CA GLY A 158 13.13 6.60 0.05
C GLY A 158 12.84 7.73 1.02
N ASN A 159 12.47 8.87 0.48
CA ASN A 159 11.92 10.00 1.24
C ASN A 159 10.93 10.75 0.36
N PHE A 160 9.76 10.17 0.15
CA PHE A 160 8.68 10.76 -0.64
C PHE A 160 7.88 11.70 0.26
N ARG A 161 7.49 12.87 -0.25
CA ARG A 161 6.87 13.94 0.56
C ARG A 161 5.63 14.50 -0.13
N ASN A 162 4.75 15.11 0.66
CA ASN A 162 3.54 15.79 0.20
C ASN A 162 2.68 14.87 -0.68
N ILE A 163 2.19 13.79 -0.07
CA ILE A 163 1.48 12.70 -0.75
C ILE A 163 0.00 12.77 -0.38
N ASP A 164 -0.85 12.89 -1.38
CA ASP A 164 -2.30 12.76 -1.23
C ASP A 164 -2.68 11.27 -1.16
N PHE A 165 -3.71 10.91 -0.40
CA PHE A 165 -4.16 9.54 -0.17
C PHE A 165 -5.66 9.40 0.07
#